data_AF-W6KVL1-F1
#
_entry.id   AF-W6KVL1-F1
#
_cell.length_a   1.000
_cell.length_b   1.000
_cell.length_c   1.000
_cell.angle_alpha   90.00
_cell.angle_beta   90.00
_cell.angle_gamma   90.00
#
_symmetry.space_group_name_H-M   'P 1'
#
loop_
_entity.id
_entity.type
_entity.pdbx_description
1 polymer ?
#
loop_
_entity_poly.entity_id
_entity_poly.type
_entity_poly.pdbx_seq_one_letter_code
_entity_poly.pdbx_strand_id
1 'polypeptide(L)'
;MLRATFRLRVHLFSAVVPHAKLFNGGGPLTEEELGVANAAIAERDEILHMSGLKSAVNSLLTVDSPHKRRALIKAMGDSMDVLRSELYKKSCVDVNRRVQIHEAIMAAGFYQRAIDMNVLKGEAVRFVLNHYNFDVRRDVAITKAVHDVLLSKEGASLDSDQLIRDLLLLERRLYGKYRFASTGGRRWLTLSVELSDIKTKEEMNRLMNLPSIKEEGNFTLSVNGGEKLWETLVLTPNEETETSFLEMANLHSTVKKSDFTYTLRVQKPLKPITFAERFKEALLHYWVIWFSLWIMFFMVDEEIITLVALIFLKHRQTQIMHEEAKKTKGKVYVATSTGRFG
;
A
#
# COMPACT_ATOMS: atom_id res chain seq x y z
N MET A 1 4.88 -35.42 8.40
CA MET A 1 3.79 -34.46 8.13
C MET A 1 3.53 -33.50 9.30
N LEU A 2 3.81 -33.85 10.55
CA LEU A 2 3.64 -32.98 11.75
C LEU A 2 4.55 -31.73 11.83
N ARG A 3 5.57 -31.57 10.97
CA ARG A 3 6.50 -30.42 11.03
C ARG A 3 6.03 -29.17 10.28
N ALA A 4 5.03 -29.28 9.41
CA ALA A 4 4.50 -28.12 8.67
C ALA A 4 3.50 -27.30 9.51
N THR A 5 2.86 -27.92 10.50
CA THR A 5 1.78 -27.32 11.30
C THR A 5 2.26 -26.45 12.47
N PHE A 6 3.55 -26.51 12.83
CA PHE A 6 4.11 -25.76 13.96
C PHE A 6 4.58 -24.34 13.62
N ARG A 7 4.68 -23.97 12.34
CA ARG A 7 5.19 -22.64 11.95
C ARG A 7 4.14 -21.52 11.99
N LEU A 8 2.87 -21.83 12.28
CA LEU A 8 1.76 -20.88 12.20
C LEU A 8 0.89 -20.80 13.47
N ARG A 9 1.46 -21.15 14.64
CA ARG A 9 0.79 -20.99 15.94
C ARG A 9 1.60 -20.10 16.88
N VAL A 10 1.72 -18.82 16.52
CA VAL A 10 2.34 -17.79 17.38
C VAL A 10 1.27 -16.91 18.06
N HIS A 11 0.05 -16.89 17.52
CA HIS A 11 -1.06 -16.05 17.99
C HIS A 11 -2.08 -16.82 18.83
N LEU A 12 -2.54 -16.19 19.92
CA LEU A 12 -3.65 -16.68 20.74
C LEU A 12 -4.89 -16.89 19.86
N PHE A 13 -5.19 -15.94 18.97
CA PHE A 13 -6.33 -16.05 18.08
C PHE A 13 -6.27 -17.29 17.19
N SER A 14 -5.14 -17.53 16.51
CA SER A 14 -4.97 -18.68 15.61
C SER A 14 -4.94 -20.02 16.35
N ALA A 15 -4.47 -20.04 17.60
CA ALA A 15 -4.51 -21.22 18.44
C ALA A 15 -5.93 -21.55 18.91
N VAL A 16 -6.71 -20.52 19.28
CA VAL A 16 -8.07 -20.69 19.79
C VAL A 16 -9.08 -20.87 18.66
N VAL A 17 -8.85 -20.25 17.49
CA VAL A 17 -9.70 -20.35 16.29
C VAL A 17 -8.87 -20.84 15.10
N PRO A 18 -8.58 -22.16 15.01
CA PRO A 18 -7.73 -22.70 13.95
C PRO A 18 -8.41 -22.61 12.57
N HIS A 19 -9.73 -22.63 12.52
CA HIS A 19 -10.50 -22.67 11.28
C HIS A 19 -11.73 -21.75 11.33
N ALA A 20 -11.99 -21.06 10.22
CA ALA A 20 -13.16 -20.19 10.05
C ALA A 20 -14.41 -20.97 9.59
N LYS A 21 -14.59 -22.21 10.04
CA LYS A 21 -15.70 -23.09 9.61
C LYS A 21 -16.93 -22.88 10.48
N LEU A 22 -18.10 -22.94 9.87
CA LEU A 22 -19.40 -22.95 10.54
C LEU A 22 -19.73 -24.36 11.02
N PHE A 23 -20.29 -24.48 12.21
CA PHE A 23 -20.55 -25.76 12.86
C PHE A 23 -21.95 -26.27 12.52
N ASN A 24 -22.01 -27.31 11.70
CA ASN A 24 -23.26 -27.98 11.30
C ASN A 24 -23.52 -29.25 12.15
N GLY A 25 -23.23 -29.19 13.45
CA GLY A 25 -23.30 -30.32 14.40
C GLY A 25 -21.92 -30.82 14.84
N GLY A 26 -21.80 -31.26 16.10
CA GLY A 26 -20.53 -31.64 16.74
C GLY A 26 -19.87 -30.50 17.55
N GLY A 27 -18.72 -30.82 18.16
CA GLY A 27 -17.89 -29.86 18.89
C GLY A 27 -17.13 -28.91 17.94
N PRO A 28 -17.15 -27.59 18.20
CA PRO A 28 -16.37 -26.61 17.44
C PRO A 28 -14.86 -26.87 17.29
N LEU A 29 -14.28 -27.60 18.22
CA LEU A 29 -12.86 -27.98 18.24
C LEU A 29 -12.75 -29.48 18.43
N THR A 30 -11.70 -30.08 17.89
CA THR A 30 -11.24 -31.41 18.29
C THR A 30 -10.54 -31.36 19.66
N GLU A 31 -10.35 -32.51 20.32
CA GLU A 31 -9.62 -32.57 21.59
C GLU A 31 -8.18 -32.05 21.47
N GLU A 32 -7.51 -32.35 20.35
CA GLU A 32 -6.16 -31.85 20.07
C GLU A 32 -6.15 -30.32 19.92
N GLU A 33 -7.09 -29.76 19.16
CA GLU A 33 -7.20 -28.31 19.00
C GLU A 33 -7.59 -27.61 20.31
N LEU A 34 -8.45 -28.23 21.13
CA LEU A 34 -8.74 -27.69 22.45
C LEU A 34 -7.48 -27.69 23.34
N GLY A 35 -6.70 -28.77 23.32
CA GLY A 35 -5.44 -28.85 24.07
C GLY A 35 -4.49 -27.70 23.72
N VAL A 36 -4.40 -27.38 22.43
CA VAL A 36 -3.58 -26.27 21.91
C VAL A 36 -4.15 -24.91 22.33
N ALA A 37 -5.46 -24.71 22.19
CA ALA A 37 -6.13 -23.48 22.61
C ALA A 37 -5.91 -23.22 24.11
N ASN A 38 -6.02 -24.26 24.93
CA ASN A 38 -5.80 -24.18 26.38
C ASN A 38 -4.35 -23.87 26.73
N ALA A 39 -3.38 -24.46 26.03
CA ALA A 39 -1.97 -24.13 26.21
C ALA A 39 -1.71 -22.65 25.90
N ALA A 40 -2.22 -22.16 24.77
CA ALA A 40 -2.05 -20.75 24.38
C ALA A 40 -2.73 -19.77 25.35
N ILE A 41 -3.88 -20.13 25.91
CA ILE A 41 -4.56 -19.34 26.96
C ILE A 41 -3.77 -19.38 28.27
N ALA A 42 -3.21 -20.54 28.65
CA ALA A 42 -2.44 -20.70 29.88
C ALA A 42 -1.12 -19.91 29.87
N GLU A 43 -0.45 -19.79 28.72
CA GLU A 43 0.72 -18.92 28.55
C GLU A 43 0.40 -17.44 28.84
N ARG A 44 -0.89 -17.06 28.77
CA ARG A 44 -1.37 -15.68 28.91
C ARG A 44 -2.31 -15.53 30.11
N ASP A 45 -2.23 -16.44 31.08
CA ASP A 45 -3.15 -16.52 32.23
C ASP A 45 -3.14 -15.22 33.05
N GLU A 46 -1.97 -14.58 33.21
CA GLU A 46 -1.84 -13.28 33.90
C GLU A 46 -2.78 -12.20 33.35
N ILE A 47 -3.12 -12.27 32.06
CA ILE A 47 -3.97 -11.30 31.36
C ILE A 47 -5.41 -11.83 31.26
N LEU A 48 -5.58 -13.14 31.05
CA LEU A 48 -6.85 -13.74 30.67
C LEU A 48 -7.63 -14.39 31.81
N HIS A 49 -7.02 -14.63 32.98
CA HIS A 49 -7.63 -15.39 34.08
C HIS A 49 -8.99 -14.84 34.54
N MET A 50 -9.14 -13.51 34.59
CA MET A 50 -10.40 -12.88 35.00
C MET A 50 -11.49 -12.89 33.93
N SER A 51 -11.14 -13.16 32.66
CA SER A 51 -12.09 -13.05 31.55
C SER A 51 -13.04 -14.25 31.45
N GLY A 52 -12.79 -15.36 32.17
CA GLY A 52 -13.57 -16.59 32.01
C GLY A 52 -13.41 -17.28 30.63
N LEU A 53 -12.56 -16.75 29.74
CA LEU A 53 -12.38 -17.26 28.38
C LEU A 53 -11.96 -18.73 28.37
N LYS A 54 -11.03 -19.11 29.24
CA LYS A 54 -10.55 -20.50 29.40
C LYS A 54 -11.70 -21.47 29.67
N SER A 55 -12.59 -21.10 30.59
CA SER A 55 -13.76 -21.93 30.93
C SER A 55 -14.74 -22.03 29.77
N ALA A 56 -14.96 -20.93 29.04
CA ALA A 56 -15.81 -20.91 27.86
C ALA A 56 -15.23 -21.79 26.74
N VAL A 57 -13.92 -21.68 26.48
CA VAL A 57 -13.21 -22.48 25.47
C VAL A 57 -13.27 -23.98 25.80
N ASN A 58 -13.09 -24.37 27.06
CA ASN A 58 -13.26 -25.77 27.48
C ASN A 58 -14.65 -26.36 27.18
N SER A 59 -15.68 -25.51 27.11
CA SER A 59 -17.04 -25.93 26.80
C SER A 59 -17.28 -26.14 25.30
N LEU A 60 -16.31 -25.81 24.43
CA LEU A 60 -16.41 -25.97 22.97
C LEU A 60 -16.33 -27.43 22.51
N LEU A 61 -15.91 -28.38 23.33
CA LEU A 61 -15.94 -29.80 22.94
C LEU A 61 -17.37 -30.37 22.90
N THR A 62 -18.29 -29.83 23.70
CA THR A 62 -19.60 -30.46 23.95
C THR A 62 -20.76 -29.46 23.85
N VAL A 63 -21.09 -29.03 22.63
CA VAL A 63 -22.26 -28.17 22.35
C VAL A 63 -23.43 -28.99 21.79
N ASP A 64 -23.86 -29.98 22.58
CA ASP A 64 -24.84 -31.00 22.18
C ASP A 64 -26.32 -30.59 22.36
N SER A 65 -26.59 -29.53 23.12
CA SER A 65 -27.96 -29.13 23.49
C SER A 65 -28.19 -27.61 23.37
N PRO A 66 -29.42 -27.16 23.10
CA PRO A 66 -29.75 -25.73 23.04
C PRO A 66 -29.44 -24.97 24.34
N HIS A 67 -29.55 -25.64 25.50
CA HIS A 67 -29.23 -25.03 26.80
C HIS A 67 -27.72 -24.78 26.94
N LYS A 68 -26.87 -25.78 26.66
CA LYS A 68 -25.40 -25.60 26.67
C LYS A 68 -24.96 -24.56 25.65
N ARG A 69 -25.59 -24.56 24.47
CA ARG A 69 -25.35 -23.55 23.42
C ARG A 69 -25.61 -22.13 23.92
N ARG A 70 -26.79 -21.88 24.51
CA ARG A 70 -27.14 -20.56 25.07
C ARG A 70 -26.21 -20.16 26.22
N ALA A 71 -25.86 -21.09 27.10
CA ALA A 71 -24.92 -20.84 28.19
C ALA A 71 -23.54 -20.45 27.67
N LEU A 72 -23.05 -21.14 26.63
CA LEU A 72 -21.77 -20.85 25.99
C LEU A 72 -21.77 -19.51 25.25
N ILE A 73 -22.84 -19.19 24.52
CA ILE A 73 -23.01 -17.87 23.89
C ILE A 73 -22.94 -16.76 24.94
N LYS A 74 -23.62 -16.95 26.08
CA LYS A 74 -23.55 -16.01 27.20
C LYS A 74 -22.13 -15.91 27.76
N ALA A 75 -21.48 -17.04 28.06
CA ALA A 75 -20.13 -17.06 28.61
C ALA A 75 -19.09 -16.39 27.69
N MET A 76 -19.19 -16.59 26.38
CA MET A 76 -18.35 -15.90 25.39
C MET A 76 -18.64 -14.40 25.37
N GLY A 77 -19.91 -14.00 25.49
CA GLY A 77 -20.32 -12.60 25.62
C GLY A 77 -19.75 -11.92 26.86
N ASP A 78 -19.98 -12.53 28.03
CA ASP A 78 -19.49 -12.05 29.32
C ASP A 78 -17.96 -11.92 29.31
N SER A 79 -17.27 -12.88 28.68
CA SER A 79 -15.81 -12.85 28.50
C SER A 79 -15.33 -11.68 27.67
N MET A 80 -15.99 -11.38 26.54
CA MET A 80 -15.68 -10.19 25.74
C MET A 80 -15.87 -8.90 26.54
N ASP A 81 -16.93 -8.80 27.35
CA ASP A 81 -17.23 -7.58 28.10
C ASP A 81 -16.16 -7.33 29.19
N VAL A 82 -15.69 -8.39 29.86
CA VAL A 82 -14.55 -8.30 30.77
C VAL A 82 -13.28 -7.87 30.02
N LEU A 83 -12.97 -8.51 28.89
CA LEU A 83 -11.77 -8.18 28.09
C LEU A 83 -11.79 -6.74 27.59
N ARG A 84 -12.94 -6.25 27.12
CA ARG A 84 -13.12 -4.84 26.74
C ARG A 84 -12.95 -3.91 27.93
N SER A 85 -13.50 -4.27 29.08
CA SER A 85 -13.33 -3.49 30.32
C SER A 85 -11.84 -3.36 30.67
N GLU A 86 -11.07 -4.45 30.61
CA GLU A 86 -9.61 -4.42 30.82
C GLU A 86 -8.88 -3.53 29.83
N LEU A 87 -9.24 -3.59 28.53
CA LEU A 87 -8.61 -2.80 27.47
C LEU A 87 -8.75 -1.28 27.70
N TYR A 88 -9.87 -0.84 28.26
CA TYR A 88 -10.12 0.59 28.53
C TYR A 88 -9.63 1.06 29.90
N LYS A 89 -9.02 0.19 30.73
CA LYS A 89 -8.38 0.63 31.97
C LYS A 89 -7.13 1.44 31.66
N LYS A 90 -6.92 2.52 32.42
CA LYS A 90 -5.70 3.35 32.35
C LYS A 90 -4.41 2.56 32.61
N SER A 91 -4.49 1.44 33.33
CA SER A 91 -3.36 0.55 33.60
C SER A 91 -2.97 -0.35 32.42
N CYS A 92 -3.83 -0.49 31.40
CA CYS A 92 -3.56 -1.30 30.22
C CYS A 92 -2.77 -0.50 29.17
N VAL A 93 -1.53 -0.15 29.51
CA VAL A 93 -0.64 0.66 28.65
C VAL A 93 0.26 -0.22 27.78
N ASP A 94 0.59 -1.42 28.25
CA ASP A 94 1.46 -2.36 27.54
C ASP A 94 0.86 -2.80 26.19
N VAL A 95 1.60 -2.57 25.11
CA VAL A 95 1.12 -2.75 23.74
C VAL A 95 0.88 -4.23 23.42
N ASN A 96 1.77 -5.12 23.85
CA ASN A 96 1.66 -6.55 23.61
C ASN A 96 0.44 -7.14 24.33
N ARG A 97 0.21 -6.72 25.58
CA ARG A 97 -0.99 -7.05 26.34
C ARG A 97 -2.26 -6.60 25.63
N ARG A 98 -2.28 -5.39 25.07
CA ARG A 98 -3.44 -4.88 24.30
C ARG A 98 -3.72 -5.75 23.08
N VAL A 99 -2.68 -6.12 22.30
CA VAL A 99 -2.82 -7.03 21.15
C VAL A 99 -3.40 -8.38 21.58
N GLN A 100 -2.90 -8.98 22.65
CA GLN A 100 -3.39 -10.26 23.17
C GLN A 100 -4.85 -10.18 23.64
N ILE A 101 -5.27 -9.07 24.26
CA ILE A 101 -6.67 -8.83 24.63
C ILE A 101 -7.54 -8.73 23.37
N HIS A 102 -7.09 -8.02 22.33
CA HIS A 102 -7.83 -7.96 21.07
C HIS A 102 -7.97 -9.34 20.41
N GLU A 103 -6.91 -10.15 20.38
CA GLU A 103 -6.96 -11.54 19.90
C GLU A 103 -7.96 -12.40 20.69
N ALA A 104 -7.99 -12.24 22.01
CA ALA A 104 -8.95 -12.91 22.88
C ALA A 104 -10.40 -12.50 22.58
N ILE A 105 -10.66 -11.20 22.35
CA ILE A 105 -11.99 -10.69 21.97
C ILE A 105 -12.41 -11.23 20.61
N MET A 106 -11.50 -11.27 19.63
CA MET A 106 -11.78 -11.86 18.32
C MET A 106 -12.16 -13.34 18.45
N ALA A 107 -11.44 -14.11 19.26
CA ALA A 107 -11.73 -15.52 19.48
C ALA A 107 -13.09 -15.74 20.16
N ALA A 108 -13.35 -15.03 21.26
CA ALA A 108 -14.61 -15.11 21.99
C ALA A 108 -15.80 -14.72 21.10
N GLY A 109 -15.70 -13.59 20.38
CA GLY A 109 -16.78 -13.11 19.53
C GLY A 109 -16.97 -13.90 18.24
N PHE A 110 -15.94 -14.58 17.74
CA PHE A 110 -16.08 -15.59 16.69
C PHE A 110 -16.99 -16.72 17.19
N TYR A 111 -16.66 -17.35 18.31
CA TYR A 111 -17.41 -18.50 18.82
C TYR A 111 -18.82 -18.13 19.29
N GLN A 112 -18.99 -16.96 19.91
CA GLN A 112 -20.30 -16.44 20.28
C GLN A 112 -21.28 -16.44 19.09
N ARG A 113 -20.81 -16.09 17.89
CA ARG A 113 -21.60 -16.01 16.66
C ARG A 113 -21.63 -17.30 15.87
N ALA A 114 -20.51 -18.03 15.82
CA ALA A 114 -20.39 -19.28 15.04
C ALA A 114 -21.28 -20.39 15.60
N ILE A 115 -21.57 -20.33 16.90
CA ILE A 115 -22.37 -21.32 17.62
C ILE A 115 -23.87 -20.96 17.61
N ASP A 116 -24.22 -19.69 17.38
CA ASP A 116 -25.61 -19.25 17.29
C ASP A 116 -26.22 -19.61 15.92
N MET A 117 -27.30 -20.38 15.93
CA MET A 117 -28.00 -20.80 14.70
C MET A 117 -28.83 -19.69 14.07
N ASN A 118 -29.13 -18.63 14.81
CA ASN A 118 -29.93 -17.51 14.33
C ASN A 118 -29.09 -16.48 13.57
N VAL A 119 -27.78 -16.63 13.58
CA VAL A 119 -26.83 -15.70 12.99
C VAL A 119 -26.58 -16.03 11.53
N LEU A 120 -26.49 -14.99 10.68
CA LEU A 120 -26.26 -15.15 9.26
C LEU A 120 -24.93 -15.87 8.96
N LYS A 121 -24.92 -16.64 7.87
CA LYS A 121 -23.72 -17.31 7.37
C LYS A 121 -22.57 -16.30 7.22
N GLY A 122 -21.43 -16.63 7.81
CA GLY A 122 -20.20 -15.81 7.74
C GLY A 122 -20.12 -14.67 8.74
N GLU A 123 -21.14 -14.44 9.58
CA GLU A 123 -21.13 -13.33 10.54
C GLU A 123 -20.04 -13.45 11.62
N ALA A 124 -19.71 -14.68 12.04
CA ALA A 124 -18.58 -14.91 12.94
C ALA A 124 -17.25 -14.39 12.36
N VAL A 125 -17.04 -14.60 11.05
CA VAL A 125 -15.86 -14.10 10.35
C VAL A 125 -15.95 -12.60 10.13
N ARG A 126 -17.13 -12.07 9.75
CA ARG A 126 -17.34 -10.62 9.65
C ARG A 126 -17.03 -9.92 10.96
N PHE A 127 -17.43 -10.48 12.10
CA PHE A 127 -17.11 -9.93 13.40
C PHE A 127 -15.60 -9.83 13.63
N VAL A 128 -14.85 -10.92 13.40
CA VAL A 128 -13.39 -10.93 13.55
C VAL A 128 -12.74 -9.87 12.67
N LEU A 129 -13.09 -9.84 11.39
CA LEU A 129 -12.51 -8.88 10.44
C LEU A 129 -12.89 -7.44 10.79
N ASN A 130 -14.12 -7.20 11.26
CA ASN A 130 -14.57 -5.88 11.71
C ASN A 130 -13.86 -5.44 12.99
N HIS A 131 -13.73 -6.32 13.99
CA HIS A 131 -13.00 -6.02 15.22
C HIS A 131 -11.53 -5.71 14.92
N TYR A 132 -10.89 -6.50 14.06
CA TYR A 132 -9.54 -6.20 13.59
C TYR A 132 -9.47 -4.81 12.92
N ASN A 133 -10.39 -4.54 11.99
CA ASN A 133 -10.38 -3.31 11.20
C ASN A 133 -10.83 -2.04 11.92
N PHE A 134 -11.68 -2.14 12.95
CA PHE A 134 -12.27 -1.00 13.63
C PHE A 134 -11.80 -0.83 15.06
N ASP A 135 -11.48 -1.90 15.77
CA ASP A 135 -11.03 -1.81 17.15
C ASP A 135 -9.50 -1.88 17.23
N VAL A 136 -8.87 -2.88 16.61
CA VAL A 136 -7.41 -3.03 16.67
C VAL A 136 -6.71 -1.90 15.90
N ARG A 137 -7.12 -1.63 14.65
CA ARG A 137 -6.58 -0.53 13.82
C ARG A 137 -6.84 0.88 14.40
N ARG A 138 -7.73 1.02 15.39
CA ARG A 138 -8.00 2.31 16.06
C ARG A 138 -7.41 2.37 17.46
N ASP A 139 -6.77 1.31 17.92
CA ASP A 139 -6.07 1.32 19.19
C ASP A 139 -4.87 2.27 19.09
N VAL A 140 -4.96 3.42 19.74
CA VAL A 140 -3.96 4.49 19.65
C VAL A 140 -2.59 4.03 20.17
N ALA A 141 -2.55 3.15 21.18
CA ALA A 141 -1.28 2.68 21.74
C ALA A 141 -0.58 1.72 20.77
N ILE A 142 -1.31 0.75 20.23
CA ILE A 142 -0.78 -0.17 19.22
C ILE A 142 -0.39 0.60 17.96
N THR A 143 -1.26 1.48 17.48
CA THR A 143 -1.03 2.19 16.22
C THR A 143 0.15 3.13 16.29
N LYS A 144 0.30 3.86 17.39
CA LYS A 144 1.47 4.71 17.64
C LYS A 144 2.76 3.88 17.71
N ALA A 145 2.77 2.78 18.46
CA ALA A 145 3.97 1.94 18.57
C ALA A 145 4.40 1.37 17.21
N VAL A 146 3.46 0.87 16.41
CA VAL A 146 3.74 0.36 15.06
C VAL A 146 4.20 1.48 14.13
N HIS A 147 3.56 2.64 14.18
CA HIS A 147 3.93 3.80 13.36
C HIS A 147 5.33 4.31 13.69
N ASP A 148 5.65 4.44 14.99
CA ASP A 148 6.97 4.85 15.46
C ASP A 148 8.03 3.88 14.93
N VAL A 149 7.80 2.56 14.98
CA VAL A 149 8.82 1.60 14.51
C VAL A 149 8.93 1.57 12.99
N LEU A 150 7.80 1.62 12.28
CA LEU A 150 7.80 1.52 10.83
C LEU A 150 8.25 2.82 10.16
N LEU A 151 7.97 4.00 10.71
CA LEU A 151 8.33 5.28 10.09
C LEU A 151 9.50 6.00 10.76
N SER A 152 9.88 5.69 12.00
CA SER A 152 11.10 6.24 12.55
C SER A 152 12.32 5.71 11.78
N LYS A 153 13.34 6.56 11.67
CA LYS A 153 14.65 6.19 11.10
C LYS A 153 15.52 5.46 12.12
N GLU A 154 15.07 5.37 13.37
CA GLU A 154 15.75 4.63 14.43
C GLU A 154 15.46 3.14 14.25
N GLY A 155 16.46 2.30 14.51
CA GLY A 155 16.35 0.86 14.31
C GLY A 155 15.26 0.25 15.21
N ALA A 156 14.61 -0.81 14.74
CA ALA A 156 13.64 -1.56 15.54
C ALA A 156 14.33 -2.25 16.72
N SER A 157 13.80 -2.08 17.93
CA SER A 157 14.12 -2.93 19.09
C SER A 157 13.58 -4.35 18.91
N LEU A 158 14.07 -5.32 19.68
CA LEU A 158 13.59 -6.71 19.63
C LEU A 158 12.08 -6.81 19.90
N ASP A 159 11.58 -6.11 20.92
CA ASP A 159 10.16 -6.15 21.30
C ASP A 159 9.27 -5.54 20.21
N SER A 160 9.73 -4.46 19.58
CA SER A 160 9.01 -3.85 18.46
C SER A 160 9.02 -4.68 17.18
N ASP A 161 10.12 -5.39 16.90
CA ASP A 161 10.19 -6.28 15.75
C ASP A 161 9.27 -7.49 15.96
N GLN A 162 9.21 -8.02 17.19
CA GLN A 162 8.26 -9.07 17.56
C GLN A 162 6.80 -8.61 17.40
N LEU A 163 6.46 -7.41 17.87
CA LEU A 163 5.13 -6.84 17.69
C LEU A 163 4.74 -6.75 16.20
N ILE A 164 5.64 -6.29 15.33
CA ILE A 164 5.36 -6.19 13.90
C ILE A 164 5.20 -7.59 13.28
N ARG A 165 6.07 -8.55 13.63
CA ARG A 165 5.94 -9.94 13.17
C ARG A 165 4.57 -10.51 13.54
N ASP A 166 4.16 -10.28 14.79
CA ASP A 166 2.91 -10.81 15.30
C ASP A 166 1.69 -10.24 14.56
N LEU A 167 1.69 -8.93 14.31
CA LEU A 167 0.62 -8.29 13.55
C LEU A 167 0.61 -8.73 12.08
N LEU A 168 1.77 -8.89 11.44
CA LEU A 168 1.85 -9.35 10.05
C LEU A 168 1.35 -10.79 9.89
N LEU A 169 1.70 -11.67 10.81
CA LEU A 169 1.22 -13.05 10.85
C LEU A 169 -0.30 -13.11 11.04
N LEU A 170 -0.84 -12.31 11.96
CA LEU A 170 -2.28 -12.18 12.15
C LEU A 170 -2.97 -11.67 10.87
N GLU A 171 -2.45 -10.63 10.21
CA GLU A 171 -3.00 -10.12 8.95
C GLU A 171 -2.99 -11.16 7.83
N ARG A 172 -1.91 -11.96 7.73
CA ARG A 172 -1.81 -13.06 6.77
C ARG A 172 -2.87 -14.12 7.03
N ARG A 173 -3.10 -14.47 8.28
CA ARG A 173 -4.17 -15.40 8.66
C ARG A 173 -5.55 -14.86 8.31
N LEU A 174 -5.79 -13.57 8.57
CA LEU A 174 -7.11 -12.94 8.39
C LEU A 174 -7.44 -12.71 6.91
N TYR A 175 -6.52 -12.14 6.14
CA TYR A 175 -6.77 -11.65 4.78
C TYR A 175 -5.91 -12.30 3.70
N GLY A 176 -4.82 -12.99 4.04
CA GLY A 176 -3.91 -13.63 3.07
C GLY A 176 -3.40 -12.67 2.00
N LYS A 177 -3.61 -13.01 0.72
CA LYS A 177 -3.25 -12.13 -0.40
C LYS A 177 -4.12 -10.87 -0.55
N TYR A 178 -5.28 -10.84 0.11
CA TYR A 178 -6.24 -9.74 0.02
C TYR A 178 -5.97 -8.63 1.05
N ARG A 179 -4.80 -8.62 1.70
CA ARG A 179 -4.44 -7.66 2.76
C ARG A 179 -4.52 -6.18 2.35
N PHE A 180 -4.39 -5.88 1.05
CA PHE A 180 -4.52 -4.52 0.52
C PHE A 180 -5.95 -4.12 0.14
N ALA A 181 -6.93 -5.00 0.38
CA ALA A 181 -8.35 -4.69 0.21
C ALA A 181 -8.72 -3.41 0.98
N SER A 182 -9.44 -2.51 0.31
CA SER A 182 -9.79 -1.24 0.93
C SER A 182 -10.70 -1.45 2.13
N THR A 183 -10.29 -0.92 3.29
CA THR A 183 -11.08 -0.89 4.51
C THR A 183 -11.33 0.57 4.87
N GLY A 184 -12.61 0.97 4.90
CA GLY A 184 -12.97 2.38 5.19
C GLY A 184 -12.44 3.38 4.15
N GLY A 185 -12.23 2.94 2.90
CA GLY A 185 -11.69 3.76 1.81
C GLY A 185 -10.16 3.82 1.75
N ARG A 186 -9.46 3.19 2.70
CA ARG A 186 -8.00 3.23 2.82
C ARG A 186 -7.38 1.86 2.54
N ARG A 187 -6.16 1.83 2.04
CA ARG A 187 -5.38 0.59 1.84
C ARG A 187 -4.19 0.59 2.77
N TRP A 188 -3.99 -0.51 3.48
CA TRP A 188 -3.04 -0.58 4.58
C TRP A 188 -1.89 -1.52 4.21
N LEU A 189 -0.65 -1.11 4.49
CA LEU A 189 0.51 -2.00 4.41
C LEU A 189 0.45 -3.00 5.56
N THR A 190 0.20 -2.48 6.76
CA THR A 190 -0.10 -3.22 7.98
C THR A 190 -0.94 -2.35 8.91
N LEU A 191 -1.22 -2.78 10.14
CA LEU A 191 -2.22 -2.27 11.08
C LEU A 191 -2.31 -0.72 11.19
N SER A 192 -1.21 -0.01 10.95
CA SER A 192 -1.08 1.44 11.24
C SER A 192 -0.37 2.26 10.16
N VAL A 193 0.02 1.64 9.05
CA VAL A 193 0.72 2.34 7.95
C VAL A 193 -0.17 2.26 6.73
N GLU A 194 -0.75 3.40 6.37
CA GLU A 194 -1.50 3.51 5.12
C GLU A 194 -0.51 3.44 3.96
N LEU A 195 -0.85 2.71 2.90
CA LEU A 195 0.02 2.62 1.73
C LEU A 195 0.27 4.00 1.11
N SER A 196 -0.70 4.92 1.23
CA SER A 196 -0.58 6.33 0.78
C SER A 196 0.46 7.15 1.55
N ASP A 197 0.85 6.72 2.75
CA ASP A 197 1.86 7.42 3.55
C ASP A 197 3.27 7.19 2.99
N ILE A 198 3.45 6.15 2.17
CA ILE A 198 4.71 5.79 1.52
C ILE A 198 4.83 6.56 0.21
N LYS A 199 5.66 7.62 0.20
CA LYS A 199 5.73 8.57 -0.93
C LYS A 199 7.00 8.41 -1.76
N THR A 200 8.06 7.87 -1.17
CA THR A 200 9.38 7.79 -1.82
C THR A 200 9.83 6.36 -2.05
N LYS A 201 10.76 6.18 -3.00
CA LYS A 201 11.39 4.89 -3.27
C LYS A 201 12.24 4.43 -2.09
N GLU A 202 12.90 5.38 -1.44
CA GLU A 202 13.77 5.15 -0.28
C GLU A 202 12.96 4.64 0.91
N GLU A 203 11.79 5.22 1.17
CA GLU A 203 10.88 4.74 2.23
C GLU A 203 10.39 3.32 1.93
N MET A 204 9.93 3.05 0.70
CA MET A 204 9.50 1.71 0.29
C MET A 204 10.63 0.70 0.48
N ASN A 205 11.83 0.99 -0.03
CA ASN A 205 12.98 0.11 0.10
C ASN A 205 13.38 -0.11 1.56
N ARG A 206 13.33 0.93 2.41
CA ARG A 206 13.62 0.79 3.84
C ARG A 206 12.63 -0.16 4.51
N LEU A 207 11.32 0.07 4.30
CA LEU A 207 10.26 -0.77 4.88
C LEU A 207 10.41 -2.23 4.45
N MET A 208 10.61 -2.47 3.16
CA MET A 208 10.74 -3.83 2.61
C MET A 208 12.03 -4.54 3.07
N ASN A 209 13.00 -3.79 3.59
CA ASN A 209 14.24 -4.34 4.16
C ASN A 209 14.17 -4.54 5.69
N LEU A 210 13.07 -4.16 6.36
CA LEU A 210 12.91 -4.46 7.78
C LEU A 210 12.86 -5.98 8.01
N PRO A 211 13.57 -6.54 9.00
CA PRO A 211 13.62 -7.99 9.24
C PRO A 211 12.23 -8.63 9.37
N SER A 212 11.36 -8.07 10.21
CA SER A 212 9.96 -8.48 10.36
C SER A 212 9.17 -8.50 9.06
N ILE A 213 9.29 -7.47 8.21
CA ILE A 213 8.58 -7.41 6.92
C ILE A 213 9.16 -8.41 5.91
N LYS A 214 10.49 -8.56 5.89
CA LYS A 214 11.17 -9.48 4.98
C LYS A 214 10.85 -10.94 5.31
N GLU A 215 10.78 -11.28 6.58
CA GLU A 215 10.51 -12.63 7.05
C GLU A 215 9.02 -12.96 7.01
N GLU A 216 8.16 -12.07 7.55
CA GLU A 216 6.74 -12.38 7.77
C GLU A 216 5.77 -11.57 6.91
N GLY A 217 6.24 -10.53 6.20
CA GLY A 217 5.38 -9.70 5.35
C GLY A 217 4.86 -10.44 4.10
N ASN A 218 5.63 -11.38 3.55
CA ASN A 218 5.29 -12.14 2.33
C ASN A 218 4.81 -11.25 1.17
N PHE A 219 5.66 -10.29 0.79
CA PHE A 219 5.38 -9.32 -0.27
C PHE A 219 6.43 -9.44 -1.39
N THR A 220 6.02 -9.11 -2.62
CA THR A 220 6.93 -8.94 -3.75
C THR A 220 6.91 -7.48 -4.19
N LEU A 221 8.10 -6.87 -4.28
CA LEU A 221 8.31 -5.55 -4.86
C LEU A 221 8.89 -5.69 -6.26
N SER A 222 8.19 -5.18 -7.25
CA SER A 222 8.67 -5.08 -8.63
C SER A 222 8.85 -3.62 -9.04
N VAL A 223 9.88 -3.38 -9.86
CA VAL A 223 10.28 -2.03 -10.25
C VAL A 223 10.23 -1.92 -11.77
N ASN A 224 9.29 -1.14 -12.28
CA ASN A 224 9.10 -0.88 -13.69
C ASN A 224 9.77 0.45 -14.07
N GLY A 225 10.96 0.36 -14.64
CA GLY A 225 11.77 1.50 -15.07
C GLY A 225 11.66 1.86 -16.56
N GLY A 226 10.65 1.38 -17.27
CA GLY A 226 10.53 1.56 -18.73
C GLY A 226 10.35 3.01 -19.20
N GLU A 227 9.82 3.89 -18.34
CA GLU A 227 9.59 5.30 -18.68
C GLU A 227 10.84 6.18 -18.49
N LYS A 228 10.99 7.24 -19.30
CA LYS A 228 12.21 8.08 -19.29
C LYS A 228 12.41 8.87 -17.99
N LEU A 229 11.33 9.43 -17.43
CA LEU A 229 11.35 10.33 -16.27
C LEU A 229 10.74 9.74 -15.00
N TRP A 230 10.03 8.61 -15.12
CA TRP A 230 9.28 8.01 -14.04
C TRP A 230 9.70 6.56 -13.83
N GLU A 231 9.58 6.12 -12.59
CA GLU A 231 9.76 4.75 -12.17
C GLU A 231 8.51 4.34 -11.39
N THR A 232 7.99 3.17 -11.70
CA THR A 232 6.77 2.66 -11.07
C THR A 232 7.12 1.46 -10.21
N LEU A 233 6.98 1.60 -8.90
CA LEU A 233 7.12 0.53 -7.92
C LEU A 233 5.77 -0.15 -7.73
N VAL A 234 5.72 -1.46 -7.86
CA VAL A 234 4.51 -2.26 -7.64
C VAL A 234 4.76 -3.26 -6.53
N LEU A 235 4.02 -3.09 -5.43
CA LEU A 235 4.04 -3.97 -4.27
C LEU A 235 2.81 -4.89 -4.30
N THR A 236 3.04 -6.19 -4.16
CA THR A 236 1.99 -7.22 -4.25
C THR A 236 2.14 -8.21 -3.09
N PRO A 237 1.08 -8.48 -2.30
CA PRO A 237 1.06 -9.61 -1.38
C PRO A 237 1.06 -10.92 -2.15
N ASN A 238 1.91 -11.86 -1.74
CA ASN A 238 1.97 -13.16 -2.41
C ASN A 238 0.80 -14.06 -1.99
N GLU A 239 0.58 -15.12 -2.78
CA GLU A 239 -0.32 -16.21 -2.39
C GLU A 239 0.19 -16.87 -1.10
N GLU A 240 -0.73 -17.23 -0.20
CA GLU A 240 -0.42 -17.98 1.02
C GLU A 240 -0.64 -19.48 0.78
N THR A 241 0.10 -20.32 1.49
CA THR A 241 -0.09 -21.79 1.42
C THR A 241 -1.40 -22.23 2.08
N GLU A 242 -1.87 -21.47 3.06
CA GLU A 242 -3.11 -21.74 3.78
C GLU A 242 -4.21 -20.77 3.37
N THR A 243 -5.44 -21.27 3.34
CA THR A 243 -6.63 -20.44 3.08
C THR A 243 -6.85 -19.46 4.22
N SER A 244 -6.96 -18.18 3.89
CA SER A 244 -7.23 -17.11 4.86
C SER A 244 -8.66 -17.17 5.42
N PHE A 245 -8.93 -16.49 6.55
CA PHE A 245 -10.28 -16.40 7.11
C PHE A 245 -11.28 -15.77 6.13
N LEU A 246 -10.87 -14.70 5.45
CA LEU A 246 -11.65 -14.05 4.41
C LEU A 246 -12.06 -15.04 3.30
N GLU A 247 -11.14 -15.89 2.87
CA GLU A 247 -11.39 -16.92 1.86
C GLU A 247 -12.29 -18.04 2.39
N MET A 248 -12.02 -18.55 3.60
CA MET A 248 -12.81 -19.61 4.23
C MET A 248 -14.29 -19.23 4.38
N ALA A 249 -14.59 -17.93 4.57
CA ALA A 249 -15.95 -17.40 4.63
C ALA A 249 -16.55 -17.01 3.27
N ASN A 250 -15.84 -17.22 2.16
CA ASN A 250 -16.19 -16.78 0.81
C ASN A 250 -16.43 -15.25 0.67
N LEU A 251 -15.84 -14.45 1.57
CA LEU A 251 -15.97 -12.99 1.56
C LEU A 251 -15.03 -12.33 0.54
N HIS A 252 -14.01 -13.05 0.09
CA HIS A 252 -13.03 -12.59 -0.93
C HIS A 252 -13.67 -12.19 -2.27
N SER A 253 -14.85 -12.74 -2.60
CA SER A 253 -15.62 -12.41 -3.80
C SER A 253 -16.00 -10.92 -3.90
N THR A 254 -16.02 -10.21 -2.78
CA THR A 254 -16.33 -8.78 -2.70
C THR A 254 -15.11 -7.87 -2.92
N VAL A 255 -13.90 -8.44 -2.93
CA VAL A 255 -12.65 -7.67 -3.06
C VAL A 255 -12.35 -7.42 -4.54
N LYS A 256 -12.07 -6.17 -4.90
CA LYS A 256 -11.72 -5.80 -6.27
C LYS A 256 -10.31 -6.26 -6.60
N LYS A 257 -10.10 -6.84 -7.77
CA LYS A 257 -8.77 -7.23 -8.26
C LYS A 257 -7.76 -6.06 -8.30
N SER A 258 -8.25 -4.84 -8.53
CA SER A 258 -7.44 -3.61 -8.49
C SER A 258 -6.84 -3.30 -7.12
N ASP A 259 -7.33 -3.95 -6.07
CA ASP A 259 -6.89 -3.74 -4.69
C ASP A 259 -5.80 -4.73 -4.30
N PHE A 260 -5.43 -5.67 -5.17
CA PHE A 260 -4.40 -6.68 -4.85
C PHE A 260 -2.99 -6.13 -4.96
N THR A 261 -2.81 -5.00 -5.63
CA THR A 261 -1.51 -4.37 -5.83
C THR A 261 -1.53 -2.92 -5.37
N TYR A 262 -0.39 -2.49 -4.84
CA TYR A 262 -0.12 -1.09 -4.58
C TYR A 262 0.91 -0.58 -5.58
N THR A 263 0.61 0.54 -6.23
CA THR A 263 1.46 1.14 -7.26
C THR A 263 1.89 2.52 -6.80
N LEU A 264 3.19 2.71 -6.64
CA LEU A 264 3.81 3.99 -6.33
C LEU A 264 4.61 4.48 -7.55
N ARG A 265 4.22 5.62 -8.10
CA ARG A 265 4.94 6.26 -9.21
C ARG A 265 5.85 7.34 -8.65
N VAL A 266 7.16 7.18 -8.81
CA VAL A 266 8.18 8.15 -8.37
C VAL A 266 8.90 8.74 -9.57
N GLN A 267 9.32 10.00 -9.44
CA GLN A 267 10.16 10.63 -10.45
C GLN A 267 11.57 10.05 -10.34
N LYS A 268 12.15 9.64 -11.46
CA LYS A 268 13.55 9.21 -11.50
C LYS A 268 14.45 10.36 -11.05
N PRO A 269 15.53 10.08 -10.31
CA PRO A 269 16.51 11.11 -10.01
C PRO A 269 16.98 11.72 -11.34
N LEU A 270 16.97 13.04 -11.41
CA LEU A 270 17.50 13.75 -12.58
C LEU A 270 18.92 13.25 -12.80
N LYS A 271 19.19 12.71 -13.99
CA LYS A 271 20.56 12.32 -14.34
C LYS A 271 21.44 13.55 -14.12
N PRO A 272 22.54 13.44 -13.36
CA PRO A 272 23.44 14.57 -13.19
C PRO A 272 23.90 15.00 -14.59
N ILE A 273 23.64 16.28 -14.91
CA ILE A 273 23.99 16.86 -16.22
C ILE A 273 25.48 16.60 -16.43
N THR A 274 25.79 15.86 -17.48
CA THR A 274 27.18 15.50 -17.79
C THR A 274 27.98 16.76 -18.13
N PHE A 275 29.30 16.73 -17.94
CA PHE A 275 30.15 17.87 -18.31
C PHE A 275 29.94 18.31 -19.76
N ALA A 276 29.76 17.35 -20.67
CA ALA A 276 29.50 17.60 -22.08
C ALA A 276 28.17 18.34 -22.33
N GLU A 277 27.11 17.99 -21.60
CA GLU A 277 25.82 18.68 -21.68
C GLU A 277 25.92 20.11 -21.11
N ARG A 278 26.59 20.29 -19.97
CA ARG A 278 26.85 21.63 -19.40
C ARG A 278 27.66 22.50 -20.37
N PHE A 279 28.68 21.92 -20.99
CA PHE A 279 29.53 22.61 -21.95
C PHE A 279 28.73 23.01 -23.20
N LYS A 280 27.89 22.11 -23.74
CA LYS A 280 27.03 22.40 -24.88
C LYS A 280 26.03 23.52 -24.57
N GLU A 281 25.44 23.51 -23.38
CA GLU A 281 24.47 24.51 -22.95
C GLU A 281 25.13 25.89 -22.74
N ALA A 282 26.32 25.93 -22.15
CA ALA A 282 27.13 27.14 -22.03
C ALA A 282 27.55 27.68 -23.41
N LEU A 283 27.99 26.80 -24.31
CA LEU A 283 28.40 27.19 -25.66
C LEU A 283 27.22 27.69 -26.50
N LEU A 284 26.02 27.12 -26.31
CA LEU A 284 24.79 27.63 -26.90
C LEU A 284 24.45 29.02 -26.36
N HIS A 285 24.56 29.24 -25.05
CA HIS A 285 24.36 30.56 -24.43
C HIS A 285 25.33 31.61 -24.98
N TYR A 286 26.62 31.29 -25.04
CA TYR A 286 27.62 32.17 -25.62
C TYR A 286 27.37 32.42 -27.10
N TRP A 287 26.97 31.39 -27.85
CA TRP A 287 26.63 31.53 -29.27
C TRP A 287 25.44 32.45 -29.48
N VAL A 288 24.37 32.33 -28.68
CA VAL A 288 23.21 33.23 -28.74
C VAL A 288 23.63 34.67 -28.44
N ILE A 289 24.42 34.89 -27.38
CA ILE A 289 24.91 36.24 -27.03
C ILE A 289 25.75 36.82 -28.17
N TRP A 290 26.68 36.02 -28.70
CA TRP A 290 27.57 36.46 -29.78
C TRP A 290 26.78 36.74 -31.08
N PHE A 291 25.83 35.87 -31.41
CA PHE A 291 24.95 36.03 -32.56
C PHE A 291 24.04 37.26 -32.43
N SER A 292 23.50 37.52 -31.24
CA SER A 292 22.73 38.73 -30.95
C SER A 292 23.58 40.00 -31.08
N LEU A 293 24.82 39.99 -30.57
CA LEU A 293 25.75 41.11 -30.73
C LEU A 293 26.14 41.31 -32.20
N TRP A 294 26.36 40.22 -32.94
CA TRP A 294 26.67 40.24 -34.36
C TRP A 294 25.51 40.82 -35.18
N ILE A 295 24.27 40.37 -34.94
CA ILE A 295 23.09 40.95 -35.58
C ILE A 295 22.95 42.43 -35.24
N MET A 296 23.09 42.83 -33.98
CA MET A 296 23.00 44.24 -33.60
C MET A 296 24.09 45.09 -34.29
N PHE A 297 25.32 44.59 -34.40
CA PHE A 297 26.40 45.30 -35.09
C PHE A 297 26.10 45.50 -36.58
N PHE A 298 25.66 44.45 -37.27
CA PHE A 298 25.35 44.51 -38.71
C PHE A 298 24.04 45.24 -39.02
N MET A 299 23.08 45.30 -38.10
CA MET A 299 21.85 46.09 -38.24
C MET A 299 22.02 47.58 -37.94
N VAL A 300 23.18 48.03 -37.43
CA VAL A 300 23.49 49.45 -37.21
C VAL A 300 24.17 50.08 -38.43
N ASP A 301 24.70 49.25 -39.35
CA ASP A 301 25.34 49.74 -40.56
C ASP A 301 24.29 50.17 -41.59
N GLU A 302 24.14 51.49 -41.78
CA GLU A 302 23.16 52.09 -42.70
C GLU A 302 23.28 51.52 -44.11
N GLU A 303 24.49 51.18 -44.56
CA GLU A 303 24.74 50.59 -45.87
C GLU A 303 24.12 49.19 -46.01
N ILE A 304 24.14 48.41 -44.93
CA ILE A 304 23.60 47.04 -44.92
C ILE A 304 22.07 47.09 -44.79
N ILE A 305 21.53 48.01 -43.98
CA ILE A 305 20.08 48.26 -43.91
C ILE A 305 19.56 48.69 -45.28
N THR A 306 20.23 49.62 -45.95
CA THR A 306 19.84 50.07 -47.30
C THR A 306 20.00 48.97 -48.34
N LEU A 307 21.08 48.18 -48.29
CA LEU A 307 21.27 47.06 -49.22
C LEU A 307 20.19 45.98 -49.03
N VAL A 308 19.87 45.61 -47.80
CA VAL A 308 18.82 44.62 -47.49
C VAL A 308 17.44 45.16 -47.87
N ALA A 309 17.15 46.44 -47.60
CA ALA A 309 15.92 47.09 -48.02
C ALA A 309 15.79 47.14 -49.55
N LEU A 310 16.87 47.45 -50.27
CA LEU A 310 16.92 47.43 -51.75
C LEU A 310 16.71 46.03 -52.30
N ILE A 311 17.31 45.00 -51.70
CA ILE A 311 17.09 43.60 -52.08
C ILE A 311 15.63 43.20 -51.89
N PHE A 312 15.03 43.55 -50.75
CA PHE A 312 13.62 43.26 -50.48
C PHE A 312 12.66 44.01 -51.41
N LEU A 313 12.90 45.30 -51.66
CA LEU A 313 12.12 46.10 -52.60
C LEU A 313 12.22 45.54 -54.03
N LYS A 314 13.42 45.18 -54.47
CA LYS A 314 13.65 44.57 -55.78
C LYS A 314 13.01 43.19 -55.90
N HIS A 315 13.06 42.37 -54.84
CA HIS A 315 12.37 41.08 -54.81
C HIS A 315 10.85 41.26 -54.92
N ARG A 316 10.27 42.20 -54.17
CA ARG A 316 8.84 42.52 -54.22
C ARG A 316 8.40 43.06 -55.60
N GLN A 317 9.17 43.96 -56.21
CA GLN A 317 8.92 44.41 -57.59
C GLN A 317 8.97 43.26 -58.59
N THR A 318 9.93 42.35 -58.45
CA THR A 318 10.06 41.19 -59.33
C THR A 318 8.87 40.24 -59.19
N GLN A 319 8.35 40.04 -57.98
CA GLN A 319 7.15 39.25 -57.76
C GLN A 319 5.90 39.89 -58.36
N ILE A 320 5.70 41.20 -58.16
CA ILE A 320 4.57 41.94 -58.76
C ILE A 320 4.61 41.86 -60.29
N MET A 321 5.78 42.06 -60.90
CA MET A 321 5.95 41.91 -62.36
C MET A 321 5.69 40.48 -62.83
N HIS A 322 6.11 39.46 -62.06
CA HIS A 322 5.81 38.06 -62.38
C HIS A 322 4.31 37.75 -62.29
N GLU A 323 3.61 38.32 -61.32
CA GLU A 323 2.16 38.18 -61.18
C GLU A 323 1.40 38.90 -62.31
N GLU A 324 1.84 40.09 -62.71
CA GLU A 324 1.27 40.83 -63.84
C GLU A 324 1.53 40.14 -65.19
N ALA A 325 2.74 39.60 -65.39
CA ALA A 325 3.10 38.81 -66.57
C ALA A 325 2.26 37.54 -66.68
N LYS A 326 1.97 36.87 -65.56
CA LYS A 326 1.08 35.70 -65.51
C LYS A 326 -0.37 36.07 -65.84
N LYS A 327 -0.84 37.25 -65.42
CA LYS A 327 -2.22 37.72 -65.70
C LYS A 327 -2.44 38.12 -67.16
N THR A 328 -1.41 38.63 -67.85
CA THR A 328 -1.54 39.17 -69.22
C THR A 328 -1.15 38.21 -70.34
N LYS A 329 -0.63 37.00 -70.05
CA LYS A 329 -0.13 36.00 -71.02
C LYS A 329 0.84 36.56 -72.09
N GLY A 330 1.44 37.72 -71.83
CA GLY A 330 2.40 38.39 -72.72
C GLY A 330 3.82 38.34 -72.16
N LYS A 331 4.83 38.21 -73.02
CA LYS A 331 6.24 38.31 -72.62
C LYS A 331 6.54 39.73 -72.14
N VAL A 332 6.90 39.88 -70.87
CA VAL A 332 7.41 41.14 -70.31
C VAL A 332 8.90 41.26 -70.68
N TYR A 333 9.28 42.32 -71.39
CA TYR A 333 10.66 42.63 -71.71
C TYR A 333 11.25 43.52 -70.61
N VAL A 334 12.26 43.01 -69.90
CA VAL A 334 13.05 43.81 -68.95
C VAL A 334 14.07 44.61 -69.76
N ALA A 335 13.87 45.92 -69.87
CA ALA A 335 14.88 46.80 -70.44
C ALA A 335 16.02 46.98 -69.42
N THR A 336 17.18 46.40 -69.70
CA THR A 336 18.42 46.66 -68.97
C THR A 336 19.16 47.81 -69.63
N SER A 337 19.26 48.97 -68.98
CA SER A 337 20.17 50.03 -69.41
C SER A 337 21.58 49.74 -68.88
N THR A 338 22.49 49.33 -69.75
CA THR A 338 23.92 49.33 -69.45
C THR A 338 24.48 50.72 -69.80
N GLY A 339 24.57 51.59 -68.80
CA GLY A 339 25.32 52.84 -68.95
C GLY A 339 26.82 52.52 -69.08
N ARG A 340 27.42 52.79 -70.24
CA ARG A 340 28.88 52.91 -70.36
C ARG A 340 29.28 54.28 -69.80
N PHE A 341 30.05 54.26 -68.71
CA PHE A 341 30.80 55.44 -68.28
C PHE A 341 31.88 55.72 -69.33
N GLY A 342 31.84 56.93 -69.91
CA GLY A 342 32.95 57.55 -70.61
C GLY A 342 33.69 58.49 -69.69
#